data_AF-A0A847W0E0-F1
#
_entry.id   AF-A0A847W0E0-F1
#
_cell.length_a   1.000
_cell.length_b   1.000
_cell.length_c   1.000
_cell.angle_alpha   90.00
_cell.angle_beta   90.00
_cell.angle_gamma   90.00
#
_symmetry.space_group_name_H-M   'P 1'
#
loop_
_entity.id
_entity.type
_entity.pdbx_description
1 polymer ?
#
loop_
_entity_poly.entity_id
_entity_poly.type
_entity_poly.pdbx_seq_one_letter_code
_entity_poly.pdbx_strand_id
1 'polypeptide(L)'
;MNWGSFKYLVKQGISNIWINRLMSFASIGVLAACLVLIGGAMLLSLNVREVFYKVEGQNEIRAFIEDDVTDEEMEELRAHIEKMDQIATYKFISKDDALIEAQDMMGVDPEEGIFEDYKY
;
A
#
# COMPACT_ATOMS: atom_id res chain seq x y z
N MET A 1 11.24 -26.51 -39.43
CA MET A 1 12.44 -26.26 -38.60
C MET A 1 12.85 -27.59 -37.98
N ASN A 2 14.01 -28.14 -38.34
CA ASN A 2 14.35 -29.53 -38.06
C ASN A 2 14.62 -29.77 -36.56
N TRP A 3 13.81 -30.64 -35.94
CA TRP A 3 13.90 -31.05 -34.53
C TRP A 3 15.29 -31.58 -34.13
N GLY A 4 15.98 -32.25 -35.06
CA GLY A 4 17.35 -32.73 -34.87
C GLY A 4 18.37 -31.60 -34.66
N SER A 5 18.19 -30.46 -35.34
CA SER A 5 19.08 -29.30 -35.22
C SER A 5 18.93 -28.62 -33.85
N PHE A 6 17.69 -28.50 -33.35
CA PHE A 6 17.43 -27.97 -32.01
C PHE A 6 18.06 -28.85 -30.91
N LYS A 7 17.88 -30.17 -30.98
CA LYS A 7 18.50 -31.11 -30.03
C LYS A 7 20.03 -31.07 -30.07
N TYR A 8 20.61 -30.91 -31.26
CA TYR A 8 22.05 -30.77 -31.43
C TYR A 8 22.59 -29.49 -30.79
N LEU A 9 21.92 -28.35 -31.01
CA LEU A 9 22.29 -27.06 -30.42
C LEU A 9 22.22 -27.08 -28.89
N VAL A 10 21.16 -27.65 -28.31
CA VAL A 10 21.03 -27.80 -26.85
C VAL A 10 22.15 -28.70 -26.30
N LYS A 11 22.43 -29.83 -26.95
CA LYS A 11 23.51 -30.75 -26.54
C LYS A 11 24.88 -30.06 -26.59
N GLN A 12 25.15 -29.30 -27.65
CA GLN A 12 26.39 -28.53 -27.80
C GLN A 12 26.51 -27.42 -26.76
N GLY A 13 25.42 -26.69 -26.48
CA GLY A 13 25.39 -25.66 -25.45
C GLY A 13 25.70 -26.20 -24.05
N ILE A 14 25.08 -27.32 -23.67
CA ILE A 14 25.35 -28.00 -22.39
C ILE A 14 26.80 -28.50 -22.34
N SER A 15 27.29 -29.10 -23.43
CA SER A 15 28.69 -29.57 -23.51
C SER A 15 29.69 -28.42 -23.34
N ASN A 16 29.40 -27.24 -23.88
CA ASN A 16 30.26 -26.07 -23.78
C ASN A 16 30.31 -25.49 -22.36
N ILE A 17 29.18 -25.47 -21.66
CA ILE A 17 29.10 -25.11 -20.22
C ILE A 17 29.95 -26.08 -19.38
N TRP A 18 29.96 -27.37 -19.74
CA TRP A 18 30.70 -28.40 -19.02
C TRP A 18 32.22 -28.33 -19.22
N ILE A 19 32.70 -27.75 -20.33
CA ILE A 19 34.13 -27.56 -20.59
C ILE A 19 34.62 -26.27 -19.92
N ASN A 20 33.81 -25.20 -19.93
CA ASN A 20 34.20 -23.89 -19.42
C ASN A 20 33.49 -23.50 -18.10
N ARG A 21 33.46 -24.47 -17.18
CA ARG A 21 32.63 -24.48 -15.96
C ARG A 21 32.81 -23.25 -15.07
N LEU A 22 34.05 -22.80 -14.90
CA LEU A 22 34.37 -21.69 -14.00
C LEU A 22 33.78 -20.36 -14.50
N MET A 23 33.88 -20.09 -15.80
CA MET A 23 33.33 -18.89 -16.44
C MET A 23 31.81 -18.92 -16.51
N SER A 24 31.22 -20.06 -16.89
CA SER A 24 29.76 -20.20 -16.97
C SER A 24 29.07 -20.18 -15.60
N PHE A 25 29.71 -20.70 -14.55
CA PHE A 25 29.18 -20.62 -13.19
C PHE A 25 29.15 -19.17 -12.69
N ALA A 26 30.20 -18.39 -12.97
CA ALA A 26 30.25 -16.98 -12.62
C ALA A 26 29.13 -16.17 -13.29
N SER A 27 28.89 -16.36 -14.60
CA SER A 27 27.84 -15.61 -15.31
C SER A 27 26.43 -16.00 -14.88
N ILE A 28 26.16 -17.29 -14.64
CA ILE A 28 24.87 -17.75 -14.09
C ILE A 28 24.68 -17.21 -12.67
N GLY A 29 25.73 -17.20 -11.84
CA GLY A 29 25.68 -16.64 -10.50
C GLY A 29 25.36 -15.15 -10.50
N VAL A 30 25.97 -14.37 -11.40
CA VAL A 30 25.65 -12.94 -11.56
C VAL A 30 24.19 -12.75 -11.99
N LEU A 31 23.71 -13.52 -12.98
CA LEU A 31 22.31 -13.45 -13.41
C LEU A 31 21.33 -13.82 -12.28
N ALA A 32 21.64 -14.86 -11.51
CA ALA A 32 20.84 -15.27 -10.36
C ALA A 32 20.82 -14.18 -9.28
N ALA A 33 21.98 -13.58 -8.97
CA ALA A 33 22.07 -12.47 -8.02
C ALA A 33 21.23 -11.27 -8.49
N CYS A 34 21.29 -10.91 -9.77
CA CYS A 34 20.45 -9.85 -10.33
C CYS A 34 18.95 -10.13 -10.18
N LEU A 35 18.51 -11.36 -10.45
CA LEU A 35 17.10 -11.76 -10.27
C LEU A 35 16.67 -11.68 -8.81
N VAL A 36 17.53 -12.13 -7.89
CA VAL A 36 17.28 -12.03 -6.44
C VAL A 36 17.22 -10.57 -5.99
N LEU A 37 18.10 -9.70 -6.50
CA LEU A 37 18.07 -8.28 -6.19
C LEU A 37 16.78 -7.61 -6.67
N ILE A 38 16.35 -7.90 -7.90
CA ILE A 38 15.09 -7.35 -8.45
C ILE A 38 13.88 -7.86 -7.65
N GLY A 39 13.80 -9.18 -7.42
CA GLY A 39 12.72 -9.78 -6.64
C GLY A 39 12.68 -9.28 -5.20
N GLY A 40 13.84 -9.16 -4.56
CA GLY A 40 13.98 -8.59 -3.22
C GLY A 40 13.54 -7.13 -3.15
N ALA A 41 13.92 -6.31 -4.13
CA ALA A 41 13.49 -4.92 -4.22
C ALA A 41 11.96 -4.80 -4.41
N MET A 42 11.35 -5.68 -5.22
CA MET A 42 9.88 -5.72 -5.37
C MET A 42 9.19 -6.07 -4.05
N LEU A 43 9.64 -7.11 -3.36
CA LEU A 43 9.08 -7.51 -2.07
C LEU A 43 9.24 -6.40 -1.03
N LEU A 44 10.41 -5.77 -0.97
CA LEU A 44 10.67 -4.65 -0.07
C LEU A 44 9.76 -3.47 -0.39
N SER A 45 9.57 -3.11 -1.65
CA SER A 45 8.67 -2.05 -2.08
C SER A 45 7.22 -2.29 -1.63
N LEU A 46 6.73 -3.53 -1.78
CA LEU A 46 5.39 -3.91 -1.30
C LEU A 46 5.27 -3.80 0.23
N ASN A 47 6.28 -4.22 0.98
CA ASN A 47 6.31 -4.10 2.44
C ASN A 47 6.36 -2.62 2.88
N VAL A 48 7.19 -1.82 2.22
CA VAL A 48 7.30 -0.37 2.49
C VAL A 48 5.96 0.31 2.26
N ARG A 49 5.18 -0.09 1.24
CA ARG A 49 3.83 0.47 1.02
C ARG A 49 2.92 0.29 2.24
N GLU A 50 2.96 -0.87 2.89
CA GLU A 50 2.17 -1.10 4.12
C GLU A 50 2.66 -0.24 5.29
N VAL A 51 3.98 -0.06 5.43
CA VAL A 51 4.54 0.84 6.45
C VAL A 51 4.14 2.28 6.17
N PHE A 52 4.16 2.71 4.90
CA PHE A 52 3.72 4.04 4.51
C PHE A 52 2.25 4.29 4.84
N TYR A 53 1.33 3.33 4.65
CA TYR A 53 -0.07 3.50 5.08
C TYR A 53 -0.19 3.70 6.60
N LYS A 54 0.63 3.00 7.40
CA LYS A 54 0.66 3.19 8.87
C LYS A 54 1.26 4.53 9.28
N VAL A 55 2.15 5.11 8.47
CA VAL A 55 2.77 6.42 8.70
C VAL A 55 1.89 7.55 8.16
N GLU A 56 1.23 7.39 7.00
CA GLU A 56 0.21 8.32 6.49
C GLU A 56 -0.93 8.49 7.48
N GLY A 57 -1.36 7.40 8.14
CA GLY A 57 -2.34 7.46 9.23
C GLY A 57 -1.91 8.32 10.44
N GLN A 58 -0.65 8.77 10.52
CA GLN A 58 -0.21 9.72 11.55
C GLN A 58 -0.40 11.18 11.14
N ASN A 59 -0.53 11.47 9.84
CA ASN A 59 -0.77 12.82 9.33
C ASN A 59 -2.24 13.00 8.95
N GLU A 60 -3.13 12.57 9.85
CA GLU A 60 -4.56 12.83 9.74
C GLU A 60 -4.88 14.12 10.51
N ILE A 61 -5.47 15.09 9.82
CA ILE A 61 -5.98 16.32 10.44
C ILE A 61 -7.49 16.17 10.59
N ARG A 62 -7.95 16.03 11.85
CA ARG A 62 -9.38 16.06 12.18
C ARG A 62 -9.82 17.49 12.50
N ALA A 63 -10.76 17.99 11.71
CA ALA A 63 -11.46 19.25 11.98
C ALA A 63 -12.88 18.93 12.45
N PHE A 64 -13.26 19.45 13.61
CA PHE A 64 -14.61 19.35 14.14
C PHE A 64 -15.41 20.58 13.66
N ILE A 65 -16.61 20.33 13.14
CA ILE A 65 -17.54 21.37 12.71
C ILE A 65 -18.54 21.58 13.85
N GLU A 66 -18.86 22.83 14.15
CA GLU A 66 -19.88 23.16 15.16
C GLU A 66 -21.29 22.81 14.66
N ASP A 67 -22.22 22.53 15.58
CA ASP A 67 -23.59 22.07 15.26
C ASP A 67 -24.50 23.15 14.68
N ASP A 68 -24.07 24.41 14.77
CA ASP A 68 -24.80 25.60 14.37
C ASP A 68 -24.67 25.90 12.86
N VAL A 69 -23.76 25.22 12.17
CA VAL A 69 -23.39 25.51 10.78
C VAL A 69 -24.53 25.16 9.82
N THR A 70 -24.86 26.10 8.94
CA THR A 70 -25.89 25.91 7.92
C THR A 70 -25.40 25.02 6.77
N ASP A 71 -26.34 24.39 6.06
CA ASP A 71 -26.02 23.55 4.88
C ASP A 71 -25.23 24.32 3.81
N GLU A 72 -25.45 25.64 3.67
CA GLU A 72 -24.71 26.50 2.74
C GLU A 72 -23.24 26.67 3.15
N GLU A 73 -22.96 26.92 4.43
CA GLU A 73 -21.60 27.07 4.96
C GLU A 73 -20.80 25.75 4.89
N MET A 74 -21.48 24.62 5.09
CA MET A 74 -20.92 23.28 4.91
C MET A 74 -20.44 23.05 3.47
N GLU A 75 -21.22 23.50 2.49
CA GLU A 75 -20.90 23.30 1.09
C GLU A 75 -19.80 24.26 0.60
N GLU A 76 -19.76 25.49 1.12
CA GLU A 76 -18.62 26.39 0.91
C GLU A 76 -17.32 25.82 1.49
N LEU A 77 -17.37 25.23 2.70
CA LEU A 77 -16.21 24.60 3.33
C LEU A 77 -15.70 23.41 2.51
N ARG A 78 -16.60 22.54 2.02
CA ARG A 78 -16.24 21.41 1.14
C ARG A 78 -15.57 21.89 -0.14
N ALA A 79 -16.14 22.90 -0.79
CA ALA A 79 -15.58 23.48 -2.01
C ALA A 79 -14.21 24.14 -1.78
N HIS A 80 -13.95 24.64 -0.56
CA HIS A 80 -12.66 25.21 -0.19
C HIS A 80 -11.60 24.11 0.04
N ILE A 81 -11.97 23.02 0.73
CA ILE A 81 -11.11 21.86 0.98
C ILE A 81 -10.75 21.15 -0.33
N GLU A 82 -11.70 20.99 -1.25
CA GLU A 82 -11.49 20.32 -2.54
C GLU A 82 -10.51 21.10 -3.45
N LYS A 83 -10.40 22.42 -3.26
CA LYS A 83 -9.45 23.28 -4.01
C LYS A 83 -8.04 23.30 -3.43
N MET A 84 -7.80 22.65 -2.29
CA MET A 84 -6.48 22.59 -1.68
C MET A 84 -5.65 21.44 -2.25
N ASP A 85 -4.70 21.76 -3.12
CA ASP A 85 -3.77 20.78 -3.75
C ASP A 85 -2.93 19.97 -2.74
N GLN A 86 -2.89 20.40 -1.48
CA GLN A 86 -2.13 19.78 -0.40
C GLN A 86 -2.91 18.64 0.29
N ILE A 87 -4.19 18.48 -0.02
CA ILE A 87 -5.06 17.45 0.58
C ILE A 87 -5.16 16.29 -0.42
N ALA A 88 -4.58 15.15 -0.06
CA ALA A 88 -4.63 13.95 -0.90
C ALA A 88 -6.01 13.29 -0.91
N THR A 89 -6.73 13.31 0.22
CA THR A 89 -8.06 12.72 0.38
C THR A 89 -8.80 13.42 1.53
N TYR A 90 -10.09 13.67 1.37
CA TYR A 90 -10.97 14.13 2.44
C TYR A 90 -12.13 13.14 2.62
N LYS A 91 -12.56 12.91 3.86
CA LYS A 91 -13.70 12.06 4.19
C LYS A 91 -14.56 12.81 5.20
N PHE A 92 -15.82 13.05 4.85
CA PHE A 92 -16.81 13.52 5.82
C PHE A 92 -17.27 12.33 6.66
N ILE A 93 -17.25 12.48 7.98
CA ILE A 93 -17.70 11.47 8.93
C ILE A 93 -18.83 12.12 9.72
N SER A 94 -19.99 11.47 9.77
CA SER A 94 -21.11 11.95 10.58
C SER A 94 -20.80 11.82 12.07
N LYS A 95 -21.51 12.55 12.93
CA LYS A 95 -21.36 12.41 14.39
C LYS A 95 -21.54 10.96 14.86
N ASP A 96 -22.55 10.27 14.30
CA ASP A 96 -22.84 8.87 14.64
C ASP A 96 -21.68 7.95 14.23
N ASP A 97 -21.15 8.12 13.02
CA ASP A 97 -20.02 7.32 12.54
C ASP A 97 -18.73 7.61 13.34
N ALA A 98 -18.51 8.87 13.73
CA ALA A 98 -17.37 9.28 14.53
C ALA A 98 -17.43 8.69 15.96
N LEU A 99 -18.63 8.56 16.52
CA LEU A 99 -18.88 7.88 17.79
C LEU A 99 -18.54 6.39 17.72
N ILE A 100 -18.97 5.70 16.66
CA ILE A 100 -18.67 4.28 16.44
C ILE A 100 -17.16 4.07 16.31
N GLU A 101 -16.46 4.90 15.52
CA GLU A 101 -15.02 4.80 15.34
C GLU A 101 -14.24 5.08 16.65
N ALA A 102 -14.73 6.01 17.47
CA ALA A 102 -14.16 6.28 18.80
C ALA A 102 -14.34 5.10 19.77
N GLN A 103 -15.49 4.41 19.72
CA GLN A 103 -15.77 3.20 20.49
C GLN A 103 -14.82 2.06 20.10
N ASP A 104 -14.68 1.81 18.79
CA ASP A 104 -13.77 0.79 18.25
C ASP A 104 -12.31 1.04 18.66
N MET A 105 -11.83 2.29 18.58
CA MET A 105 -10.48 2.66 19.00
C MET A 105 -10.23 2.44 20.50
N MET A 106 -11.25 2.64 21.33
CA MET A 106 -11.16 2.44 22.78
C MET A 106 -11.41 0.99 23.19
N GLY A 107 -11.78 0.10 22.24
CA GLY A 107 -12.10 -1.30 22.53
C GLY A 107 -13.34 -1.47 23.39
N VAL A 108 -14.26 -0.50 23.34
CA VAL A 108 -15.52 -0.50 24.08
C VAL A 108 -16.59 -1.13 23.19
N ASP A 109 -17.32 -2.11 23.72
CA ASP A 109 -18.42 -2.73 22.99
C ASP A 109 -19.55 -1.69 22.77
N PRO A 110 -20.03 -1.48 21.52
CA PRO A 110 -21.12 -0.54 21.23
C PRO A 110 -22.38 -0.78 22.05
N GLU A 111 -22.60 -2.00 22.56
CA GLU A 111 -23.74 -2.35 23.39
C GLU A 111 -23.64 -1.92 24.87
N GLU A 112 -22.45 -1.51 25.36
CA GLU A 112 -22.28 -1.11 26.76
C GLU A 112 -22.83 0.30 27.09
N GLY A 113 -23.35 1.03 26.09
CA GLY A 113 -24.12 2.27 26.30
C GLY A 113 -23.31 3.44 26.89
N ILE A 114 -21.99 3.32 27.00
CA ILE A 114 -21.10 4.29 27.67
C ILE A 114 -21.16 5.68 27.01
N PHE A 115 -21.58 5.74 25.74
CA PHE A 115 -21.68 6.97 24.96
C PHE A 115 -23.11 7.35 24.55
N GLU A 116 -24.16 6.68 25.05
CA GLU A 116 -25.56 7.03 24.72
C GLU A 116 -25.92 8.47 25.16
N ASP A 117 -25.30 8.95 26.25
CA ASP A 117 -25.45 10.33 26.74
C ASP A 117 -24.83 11.38 25.80
N TYR A 118 -24.14 11.01 24.72
CA TYR A 118 -23.55 11.94 23.74
C TYR A 118 -24.32 12.01 22.41
N LYS A 119 -25.45 11.28 22.29
CA LYS A 119 -26.43 11.49 21.21
C LYS A 119 -27.24 12.77 21.50
N TYR A 120 -26.66 13.93 21.21
CA TYR A 120 -27.38 15.21 21.15
C TYR A 120 -27.33 15.79 19.74
#